data_AF-A0A7K3Y0I7-F1
#
_entry.id   AF-A0A7K3Y0I7-F1
#
_cell.length_a   1.000
_cell.length_b   1.000
_cell.length_c   1.000
_cell.angle_alpha   90.00
_cell.angle_beta   90.00
_cell.angle_gamma   90.00
#
_symmetry.space_group_name_H-M   'P 1'
#
loop_
_entity.id
_entity.type
_entity.pdbx_description
1 polymer ?
#
loop_
_entity_poly.entity_id
_entity_poly.type
_entity_poly.pdbx_seq_one_letter_code
_entity_poly.pdbx_strand_id
1 'polypeptide(L)'
;MVDNCQYFKDKVHEKGFDAQQLWVGLKMLPIVDIKLGEDDNAQLIFESMNSKGKPLTAIDLIRNFMLMSLPSKEQTRLYESCWHPMEQMFGMGNERVINEFFWNWLWLKILNRQPKFDEVYDEFKLYIGDNPQLKVEEVPIDLKDGADHYTKIFLDREKDDELASAFRSFNRLGINAARLLLMEFCAQHDAYTLVKDEFIGLIRMLESFLFRRSACGRLTTGLNHYFSSLSKQLESQDIVECIAANLLLQDENKTAYFPTDAYFEEQFKARDCYNRFRDKCV
;
A
#
# COMPACT_ATOMS: atom_id res chain seq x y z
N MET A 1 7.73 4.62 -18.89
CA MET A 1 8.68 5.21 -19.86
C MET A 1 8.94 4.33 -21.08
N VAL A 2 8.97 2.99 -20.94
CA VAL A 2 9.15 2.06 -22.08
C VAL A 2 8.11 2.28 -23.18
N ASP A 3 6.84 2.48 -22.81
CA ASP A 3 5.75 2.72 -23.78
C ASP A 3 5.93 4.00 -24.58
N ASN A 4 6.43 5.09 -23.97
CA ASN A 4 6.71 6.34 -24.67
C ASN A 4 7.88 6.16 -25.64
N CYS A 5 8.95 5.48 -25.22
CA CYS A 5 10.09 5.21 -26.08
C CYS A 5 9.68 4.38 -27.30
N GLN A 6 8.88 3.33 -27.08
CA GLN A 6 8.37 2.50 -28.16
C GLN A 6 7.44 3.29 -29.08
N TYR A 7 6.51 4.08 -28.53
CA TYR A 7 5.65 4.96 -29.31
C TYR A 7 6.44 5.92 -30.22
N PHE A 8 7.49 6.56 -29.70
CA PHE A 8 8.32 7.45 -30.50
C PHE A 8 9.13 6.69 -31.56
N LYS A 9 9.64 5.49 -31.26
CA LYS A 9 10.29 4.63 -32.25
C LYS A 9 9.33 4.26 -33.38
N ASP A 10 8.13 3.84 -33.05
CA ASP A 10 7.10 3.46 -34.03
C ASP A 10 6.74 4.67 -34.91
N LYS A 11 6.57 5.86 -34.32
CA LYS A 11 6.32 7.12 -35.04
C LYS A 11 7.43 7.50 -36.02
N VAL A 12 8.69 7.25 -35.67
CA VAL A 12 9.84 7.51 -36.55
C VAL A 12 9.87 6.55 -37.74
N HIS A 13 9.28 5.37 -37.61
CA HIS A 13 9.19 4.36 -38.68
C HIS A 13 7.91 4.46 -39.53
N GLU A 14 6.97 5.36 -39.20
CA GLU A 14 5.75 5.56 -39.99
C GLU A 14 6.04 6.18 -41.37
N LYS A 15 5.26 5.79 -42.38
CA LYS A 15 5.31 6.42 -43.71
C LYS A 15 4.97 7.90 -43.61
N GLY A 16 5.84 8.74 -44.16
CA GLY A 16 5.67 10.20 -44.15
C GLY A 16 6.31 10.90 -42.95
N PHE A 17 7.10 10.20 -42.13
CA PHE A 17 7.90 10.81 -41.08
C PHE A 17 8.90 11.85 -41.64
N ASP A 18 8.86 13.06 -41.08
CA ASP A 18 9.76 14.16 -41.42
C ASP A 18 10.78 14.37 -40.29
N ALA A 19 12.02 13.92 -40.53
CA ALA A 19 13.12 14.08 -39.60
C ALA A 19 13.49 15.55 -39.34
N GLN A 20 13.30 16.43 -40.33
CA GLN A 20 13.58 17.85 -40.19
C GLN A 20 12.56 18.52 -39.27
N GLN A 21 11.29 18.14 -39.40
CA GLN A 21 10.23 18.59 -38.48
C GLN A 21 10.50 18.15 -37.04
N LEU A 22 10.89 16.88 -36.82
CA LEU A 22 11.27 16.42 -35.47
C LEU A 22 12.44 17.22 -34.91
N TRP A 23 13.49 17.45 -35.70
CA TRP A 23 14.67 18.21 -35.26
C TRP A 23 14.34 19.65 -34.89
N VAL A 24 13.49 20.31 -35.68
CA VAL A 24 12.99 21.65 -35.39
C VAL A 24 12.16 21.65 -34.10
N GLY A 25 11.29 20.67 -33.91
CA GLY A 25 10.51 20.52 -32.68
C GLY A 25 11.36 20.29 -31.43
N LEU A 26 12.37 19.42 -31.51
CA LEU A 26 13.30 19.16 -30.40
C LEU A 26 14.06 20.42 -29.97
N LYS A 27 14.43 21.29 -30.93
CA LYS A 27 15.07 22.59 -30.64
C LYS A 27 14.15 23.59 -29.95
N MET A 28 12.83 23.39 -29.99
CA MET A 28 11.87 24.26 -29.31
C MET A 28 11.60 23.83 -27.87
N LEU A 29 12.17 22.71 -27.40
CA LEU A 29 12.01 22.25 -26.02
C LEU A 29 12.88 23.08 -25.07
N PRO A 30 12.30 23.89 -24.17
CA PRO A 30 13.08 24.58 -23.15
C PRO A 30 13.60 23.54 -22.14
N ILE A 31 14.90 23.49 -21.94
CA ILE A 31 15.54 22.68 -20.90
C ILE A 31 15.96 23.62 -19.77
N VAL A 32 15.50 23.34 -18.56
CA VAL A 32 15.94 24.03 -17.35
C VAL A 32 16.92 23.12 -16.62
N ASP A 33 18.18 23.54 -16.55
CA ASP A 33 19.23 22.87 -15.77
C ASP A 33 19.47 23.66 -14.48
N ILE A 34 19.42 22.98 -13.34
CA ILE A 34 19.65 23.57 -12.02
C ILE A 34 20.84 22.85 -11.40
N LYS A 35 21.95 23.58 -11.30
CA LYS A 35 23.15 23.09 -10.63
C LYS A 35 23.08 23.44 -9.16
N LEU A 36 23.26 22.42 -8.34
CA LEU A 36 23.29 22.52 -6.89
C LEU A 36 24.74 22.60 -6.43
N GLY A 37 25.02 23.49 -5.48
CA GLY A 37 26.27 23.50 -4.71
C GLY A 37 26.34 22.33 -3.74
N GLU A 38 27.52 22.09 -3.16
CA GLU A 38 27.73 20.99 -2.21
C GLU A 38 26.87 21.13 -0.94
N ASP A 39 26.57 22.36 -0.53
CA ASP A 39 25.75 22.67 0.65
C ASP A 39 24.25 22.82 0.33
N ASP A 40 23.85 22.70 -0.94
CA ASP A 40 22.46 22.87 -1.34
C ASP A 40 21.63 21.62 -1.05
N ASN A 41 20.46 21.83 -0.45
CA ASN A 41 19.51 20.74 -0.22
C ASN A 41 18.62 20.55 -1.47
N ALA A 42 18.99 19.56 -2.29
CA ALA A 42 18.26 19.19 -3.51
C ALA A 42 16.76 18.97 -3.26
N GLN A 43 16.40 18.37 -2.12
CA GLN A 43 15.03 18.08 -1.76
C GLN A 43 14.23 19.36 -1.50
N LEU A 44 14.76 20.28 -0.70
CA LEU A 44 14.08 21.55 -0.38
C LEU A 44 13.89 22.41 -1.63
N ILE A 45 14.87 22.42 -2.53
CA ILE A 45 14.78 23.15 -3.80
C ILE A 45 13.68 22.53 -4.68
N PHE A 46 13.65 21.20 -4.78
CA PHE A 46 12.62 20.48 -5.53
C PHE A 46 11.22 20.74 -4.98
N GLU A 47 11.03 20.65 -3.66
CA GLU A 47 9.74 20.95 -3.01
C GLU A 47 9.30 22.39 -3.25
N SER A 48 10.22 23.36 -3.09
CA SER A 48 9.96 24.79 -3.34
C SER A 48 9.50 25.03 -4.78
N MET A 49 10.11 24.36 -5.76
CA MET A 49 9.70 24.45 -7.16
C MET A 49 8.32 23.84 -7.42
N ASN A 50 8.04 22.65 -6.88
CA ASN A 50 6.76 21.97 -7.11
C ASN A 50 5.59 22.70 -6.47
N SER A 51 5.81 23.47 -5.39
CA SER A 51 4.77 24.27 -4.75
C SER A 51 4.14 25.34 -5.68
N LYS A 52 4.81 25.69 -6.78
CA LYS A 52 4.37 26.75 -7.72
C LYS A 52 3.67 26.22 -8.98
N GLY A 53 3.50 24.90 -9.12
CA GLY A 53 2.93 24.24 -10.31
C GLY A 53 1.73 23.33 -10.01
N LYS A 54 1.39 22.43 -10.95
CA LYS A 54 0.45 21.33 -10.66
C LYS A 54 1.09 20.47 -9.56
N PRO A 55 0.39 20.18 -8.45
CA PRO A 55 0.97 19.41 -7.36
C PRO A 55 1.34 18.02 -7.85
N LEU A 56 2.56 17.59 -7.50
CA LEU A 56 2.98 16.21 -7.66
C LEU A 56 2.14 15.31 -6.76
N THR A 57 1.96 14.06 -7.17
CA THR A 57 1.33 13.06 -6.32
C THR A 57 2.23 12.73 -5.13
N ALA A 58 1.66 12.19 -4.05
CA ALA A 58 2.46 11.71 -2.91
C ALA A 58 3.52 10.68 -3.35
N ILE A 59 3.20 9.88 -4.35
CA ILE A 59 4.07 8.83 -4.91
C ILE A 59 5.27 9.45 -5.62
N ASP A 60 5.02 10.47 -6.46
CA ASP A 60 6.10 11.22 -7.11
C ASP A 60 7.00 11.89 -6.08
N LEU A 61 6.41 12.49 -5.03
CA LEU A 61 7.17 13.13 -3.97
C LEU A 61 8.04 12.12 -3.19
N ILE A 62 7.50 10.95 -2.85
CA ILE A 62 8.25 9.87 -2.19
C ILE A 62 9.38 9.35 -3.09
N ARG A 63 9.13 9.11 -4.39
CA ARG A 63 10.16 8.71 -5.36
C ARG A 63 11.34 9.67 -5.32
N ASN A 64 11.03 10.95 -5.48
CA ASN A 64 12.04 11.99 -5.58
C ASN A 64 12.80 12.14 -4.26
N PHE A 65 12.09 12.12 -3.13
CA PHE A 65 12.69 12.13 -1.80
C PHE A 65 13.73 11.02 -1.60
N MET A 66 13.40 9.78 -1.98
CA MET A 66 14.32 8.66 -1.78
C MET A 66 15.49 8.64 -2.77
N LEU A 67 15.27 9.06 -4.02
CA LEU A 67 16.28 8.94 -5.06
C LEU A 67 17.22 10.16 -5.12
N MET A 68 16.74 11.38 -4.88
CA MET A 68 17.54 12.61 -5.12
C MET A 68 18.78 12.73 -4.23
N SER A 69 18.82 12.07 -3.08
CA SER A 69 19.97 12.05 -2.17
C SER A 69 21.06 11.04 -2.55
N LEU A 70 20.82 10.19 -3.55
CA LEU A 70 21.71 9.10 -3.93
C LEU A 70 22.61 9.44 -5.13
N PRO A 71 23.80 8.82 -5.25
CA PRO A 71 24.61 8.93 -6.46
C PRO A 71 23.86 8.44 -7.71
N SER A 72 24.09 9.05 -8.87
CA SER A 72 23.37 8.76 -10.13
C SER A 72 23.30 7.27 -10.50
N LYS A 73 24.37 6.50 -10.23
CA LYS A 73 24.40 5.05 -10.46
C LYS A 73 23.41 4.29 -9.57
N GLU A 74 23.34 4.67 -8.29
CA GLU A 74 22.41 4.07 -7.32
C GLU A 74 20.97 4.51 -7.59
N GLN A 75 20.75 5.76 -7.98
CA GLN A 75 19.43 6.23 -8.43
C GLN A 75 18.88 5.36 -9.55
N THR A 76 19.69 5.14 -10.59
CA THR A 76 19.31 4.32 -11.75
C THR A 76 19.03 2.89 -11.31
N ARG A 77 19.93 2.30 -10.51
CA ARG A 77 19.77 0.92 -10.01
C ARG A 77 18.47 0.75 -9.22
N LEU A 78 18.20 1.59 -8.22
CA LEU A 78 17.01 1.47 -7.38
C LEU A 78 15.73 1.81 -8.15
N TYR A 79 15.78 2.77 -9.06
CA TYR A 79 14.65 3.07 -9.93
C TYR A 79 14.27 1.87 -10.79
N GLU A 80 15.22 1.29 -11.53
CA GLU A 80 14.95 0.20 -12.47
C GLU A 80 14.64 -1.13 -11.77
N SER A 81 15.30 -1.43 -10.64
CA SER A 81 15.14 -2.72 -9.96
C SER A 81 14.01 -2.75 -8.93
N CYS A 82 13.67 -1.61 -8.34
CA CYS A 82 12.73 -1.55 -7.22
C CYS A 82 11.52 -0.66 -7.53
N TRP A 83 11.74 0.64 -7.76
CA TRP A 83 10.64 1.61 -7.87
C TRP A 83 9.76 1.37 -9.11
N HIS A 84 10.37 1.22 -10.28
CA HIS A 84 9.63 1.05 -11.53
C HIS A 84 8.81 -0.24 -11.56
N PRO A 85 9.35 -1.41 -11.15
CA PRO A 85 8.57 -2.63 -11.00
C PRO A 85 7.41 -2.47 -10.01
N MET A 86 7.64 -1.79 -8.88
CA MET A 86 6.58 -1.51 -7.89
C MET A 86 5.46 -0.67 -8.51
N GLU A 87 5.76 0.44 -9.21
CA GLU A 87 4.75 1.25 -9.90
C GLU A 87 3.96 0.43 -10.94
N GLN A 88 4.64 -0.42 -11.71
CA GLN A 88 4.02 -1.30 -12.69
C GLN A 88 3.06 -2.33 -12.06
N MET A 89 3.22 -2.64 -10.76
CA MET A 89 2.31 -3.58 -10.10
C MET A 89 0.90 -3.05 -9.99
N PHE A 90 0.75 -1.73 -9.83
CA PHE A 90 -0.56 -1.09 -9.67
C PHE A 90 -1.20 -0.72 -11.00
N GLY A 91 -0.43 -0.62 -12.09
CA GLY A 91 -0.94 -0.17 -13.40
C GLY A 91 -1.18 1.35 -13.47
N MET A 92 -1.50 1.84 -14.68
CA MET A 92 -1.68 3.27 -14.93
C MET A 92 -2.99 3.81 -14.34
N GLY A 93 -2.95 5.03 -13.78
CA GLY A 93 -4.15 5.75 -13.30
C GLY A 93 -4.62 5.38 -11.89
N ASN A 94 -3.90 4.52 -11.17
CA ASN A 94 -4.28 4.02 -9.85
C ASN A 94 -3.62 4.78 -8.68
N GLU A 95 -3.44 6.10 -8.82
CA GLU A 95 -2.75 6.95 -7.84
C GLU A 95 -3.35 6.83 -6.43
N ARG A 96 -4.68 6.77 -6.31
CA ARG A 96 -5.36 6.59 -5.03
C ARG A 96 -5.04 5.24 -4.38
N VAL A 97 -5.02 4.17 -5.16
CA VAL A 97 -4.74 2.81 -4.67
C VAL A 97 -3.29 2.71 -4.21
N ILE A 98 -2.37 3.30 -4.97
CA ILE A 98 -0.97 3.36 -4.58
C ILE A 98 -0.84 4.19 -3.28
N ASN A 99 -1.54 5.33 -3.15
CA ASN A 99 -1.56 6.11 -1.90
C ASN A 99 -2.12 5.30 -0.72
N GLU A 100 -3.17 4.49 -0.94
CA GLU A 100 -3.68 3.53 0.04
C GLU A 100 -2.62 2.51 0.44
N PHE A 101 -1.86 1.97 -0.51
CA PHE A 101 -0.73 1.08 -0.20
C PHE A 101 0.31 1.77 0.69
N PHE A 102 0.82 2.94 0.30
CA PHE A 102 1.81 3.67 1.11
C PHE A 102 1.29 4.00 2.51
N TRP A 103 0.01 4.37 2.62
CA TRP A 103 -0.62 4.59 3.91
C TRP A 103 -0.67 3.33 4.79
N ASN A 104 -1.03 2.17 4.23
CA ASN A 104 -1.02 0.89 4.96
C ASN A 104 0.41 0.49 5.35
N TRP A 105 1.38 0.70 4.45
CA TRP A 105 2.79 0.45 4.72
C TRP A 105 3.29 1.32 5.89
N LEU A 106 2.96 2.62 5.91
CA LEU A 106 3.29 3.52 7.02
C LEU A 106 2.66 3.08 8.34
N TRP A 107 1.43 2.56 8.32
CA TRP A 107 0.78 1.99 9.51
C TRP A 107 1.54 0.80 10.08
N LEU A 108 2.19 -0.01 9.23
CA LEU A 108 3.04 -1.12 9.69
C LEU A 108 4.35 -0.60 10.27
N LYS A 109 4.97 0.41 9.65
CA LYS A 109 6.27 0.94 10.08
C LYS A 109 6.23 1.87 11.28
N ILE A 110 5.16 2.65 11.45
CA ILE A 110 5.06 3.67 12.51
C ILE A 110 4.35 3.08 13.74
N LEU A 111 4.96 3.21 14.92
CA LEU A 111 4.47 2.63 16.17
C LEU A 111 3.54 3.54 16.97
N ASN A 112 3.96 4.78 17.18
CA ASN A 112 3.43 5.63 18.25
C ASN A 112 2.47 6.72 17.75
N ARG A 113 2.10 6.69 16.47
CA ARG A 113 1.19 7.67 15.88
C ARG A 113 0.44 7.06 14.71
N GLN A 114 -0.68 7.69 14.37
CA GLN A 114 -1.57 7.25 13.30
C GLN A 114 -1.26 8.06 12.05
N PRO A 115 -0.69 7.46 10.99
CA PRO A 115 -0.42 8.21 9.78
C PRO A 115 -1.73 8.65 9.14
N LYS A 116 -1.78 9.89 8.67
CA LYS A 116 -2.96 10.43 7.98
C LYS A 116 -2.93 10.10 6.50
N PHE A 117 -4.10 9.75 5.96
CA PHE A 117 -4.25 9.34 4.57
C PHE A 117 -3.93 10.47 3.56
N ASP A 118 -4.30 11.71 3.90
CA ASP A 118 -4.09 12.88 3.03
C ASP A 118 -2.67 13.49 3.16
N GLU A 119 -1.88 13.03 4.14
CA GLU A 119 -0.53 13.55 4.43
C GLU A 119 0.56 12.47 4.25
N VAL A 120 0.32 11.44 3.43
CA VAL A 120 1.21 10.26 3.24
C VAL A 120 2.66 10.65 2.98
N TYR A 121 2.91 11.69 2.17
CA TYR A 121 4.27 12.16 1.91
C TYR A 121 4.96 12.73 3.16
N ASP A 122 4.27 13.58 3.93
CA ASP A 122 4.82 14.16 5.15
C ASP A 122 5.00 13.10 6.23
N GLU A 123 4.05 12.17 6.35
CA GLU A 123 4.13 10.99 7.20
C GLU A 123 5.36 10.13 6.89
N PHE A 124 5.65 9.93 5.59
CA PHE A 124 6.84 9.23 5.11
C PHE A 124 8.13 9.96 5.48
N LYS A 125 8.22 11.28 5.24
CA LYS A 125 9.40 12.08 5.65
C LYS A 125 9.67 11.97 7.14
N LEU A 126 8.63 12.09 7.95
CA LEU A 126 8.73 11.94 9.41
C LEU A 126 9.21 10.55 9.79
N TYR A 127 8.69 9.49 9.16
CA TYR A 127 9.18 8.13 9.40
C TYR A 127 10.68 7.98 9.11
N ILE A 128 11.15 8.48 7.96
CA ILE A 128 12.59 8.42 7.62
C ILE A 128 13.42 9.25 8.62
N GLY A 129 12.96 10.45 8.98
CA GLY A 129 13.64 11.31 9.96
C GLY A 129 13.71 10.73 11.37
N ASP A 130 12.66 10.02 11.79
CA ASP A 130 12.60 9.32 13.09
C ASP A 130 13.48 8.06 13.13
N ASN A 131 14.00 7.61 11.98
CA ASN A 131 14.80 6.38 11.85
C ASN A 131 16.14 6.64 11.13
N PRO A 132 17.05 7.44 11.71
CA PRO A 132 18.33 7.79 11.09
C PRO A 132 19.26 6.60 10.82
N GLN A 133 19.04 5.48 11.49
CA GLN A 133 19.75 4.21 11.28
C GLN A 133 19.30 3.45 10.02
N LEU A 134 18.15 3.80 9.45
CA LEU A 134 17.62 3.15 8.26
C LEU A 134 18.42 3.57 7.04
N LYS A 135 18.90 2.60 6.26
CA LYS A 135 19.55 2.91 4.99
C LYS A 135 18.48 3.23 3.97
N VAL A 136 18.57 4.42 3.35
CA VAL A 136 17.55 4.88 2.40
C VAL A 136 17.42 3.93 1.20
N GLU A 137 18.48 3.19 0.87
CA GLU A 137 18.52 2.20 -0.21
C GLU A 137 17.73 0.92 0.10
N GLU A 138 17.46 0.63 1.38
CA GLU A 138 16.66 -0.53 1.80
C GLU A 138 15.15 -0.24 1.67
N VAL A 139 14.75 1.04 1.71
CA VAL A 139 13.34 1.45 1.69
C VAL A 139 12.63 1.10 0.37
N PRO A 140 13.20 1.35 -0.83
CA PRO A 140 12.60 0.93 -2.09
C PRO A 140 12.42 -0.59 -2.21
N ILE A 141 13.29 -1.38 -1.57
CA ILE A 141 13.21 -2.84 -1.59
C ILE A 141 12.00 -3.28 -0.76
N ASP A 142 11.92 -2.80 0.48
CA ASP A 142 10.82 -3.10 1.39
C ASP A 142 9.46 -2.59 0.86
N LEU A 143 9.43 -1.42 0.20
CA LEU A 143 8.25 -0.92 -0.50
C LEU A 143 7.83 -1.83 -1.66
N LYS A 144 8.78 -2.34 -2.45
CA LYS A 144 8.47 -3.25 -3.55
C LYS A 144 7.89 -4.56 -3.05
N ASP A 145 8.43 -5.13 -1.97
CA ASP A 145 7.94 -6.39 -1.41
C ASP A 145 6.53 -6.19 -0.79
N GLY A 146 6.33 -5.10 -0.03
CA GLY A 146 5.01 -4.75 0.48
C GLY A 146 3.98 -4.46 -0.61
N ALA A 147 4.39 -3.87 -1.74
CA ALA A 147 3.53 -3.66 -2.90
C ALA A 147 3.13 -4.99 -3.55
N ASP A 148 4.06 -5.94 -3.66
CA ASP A 148 3.76 -7.29 -4.17
C ASP A 148 2.68 -7.95 -3.31
N HIS A 149 2.84 -7.95 -1.98
CA HIS A 149 1.82 -8.44 -1.04
C HIS A 149 0.48 -7.72 -1.22
N TYR A 150 0.50 -6.38 -1.23
CA TYR A 150 -0.72 -5.59 -1.38
C TYR A 150 -1.44 -5.93 -2.69
N THR A 151 -0.72 -6.03 -3.80
CA THR A 151 -1.35 -6.28 -5.10
C THR A 151 -1.85 -7.72 -5.26
N LYS A 152 -1.16 -8.72 -4.70
CA LYS A 152 -1.66 -10.10 -4.60
C LYS A 152 -3.01 -10.15 -3.88
N ILE A 153 -3.08 -9.49 -2.72
CA ILE A 153 -4.27 -9.53 -1.86
C ILE A 153 -5.42 -8.68 -2.42
N PHE A 154 -5.14 -7.46 -2.91
CA PHE A 154 -6.19 -6.46 -3.17
C PHE A 154 -6.43 -6.15 -4.64
N LEU A 155 -5.57 -6.61 -5.56
CA LEU A 155 -5.65 -6.30 -7.00
C LEU A 155 -5.68 -7.57 -7.88
N ASP A 156 -6.19 -8.68 -7.35
CA ASP A 156 -6.38 -9.94 -8.07
C ASP A 156 -5.12 -10.45 -8.79
N ARG A 157 -3.94 -10.25 -8.18
CA ARG A 157 -2.65 -10.72 -8.72
C ARG A 157 -2.14 -12.02 -8.11
N GLU A 158 -2.85 -12.57 -7.14
CA GLU A 158 -2.54 -13.89 -6.59
C GLU A 158 -2.70 -14.99 -7.65
N LYS A 159 -1.75 -15.91 -7.69
CA LYS A 159 -1.68 -17.00 -8.69
C LYS A 159 -2.22 -18.32 -8.15
N ASP A 160 -2.17 -18.55 -6.83
CA ASP A 160 -2.82 -19.72 -6.22
C ASP A 160 -4.34 -19.49 -6.16
N ASP A 161 -5.10 -20.39 -6.79
CA ASP A 161 -6.55 -20.22 -6.93
C ASP A 161 -7.30 -20.21 -5.59
N GLU A 162 -6.82 -20.96 -4.59
CA GLU A 162 -7.47 -21.05 -3.28
C GLU A 162 -7.25 -19.78 -2.47
N LEU A 163 -6.01 -19.27 -2.44
CA LEU A 163 -5.69 -17.98 -1.83
C LEU A 163 -6.39 -16.83 -2.56
N ALA A 164 -6.35 -16.80 -3.89
CA ALA A 164 -7.04 -15.79 -4.69
C ALA A 164 -8.56 -15.79 -4.40
N SER A 165 -9.16 -16.97 -4.25
CA SER A 165 -10.58 -17.08 -3.85
C SER A 165 -10.82 -16.55 -2.43
N ALA A 166 -9.94 -16.85 -1.47
CA ALA A 166 -10.05 -16.36 -0.11
C ALA A 166 -9.94 -14.83 -0.04
N PHE A 167 -8.96 -14.24 -0.75
CA PHE A 167 -8.80 -12.78 -0.85
C PHE A 167 -10.01 -12.12 -1.51
N ARG A 168 -10.52 -12.66 -2.61
CA ARG A 168 -11.75 -12.14 -3.24
C ARG A 168 -12.96 -12.18 -2.31
N SER A 169 -13.13 -13.26 -1.53
CA SER A 169 -14.21 -13.34 -0.54
C SER A 169 -14.07 -12.24 0.51
N PHE A 170 -12.89 -12.13 1.09
CA PHE A 170 -12.58 -11.12 2.11
C PHE A 170 -12.80 -9.69 1.58
N ASN A 171 -12.31 -9.38 0.37
CA ASN A 171 -12.37 -8.03 -0.20
C ASN A 171 -13.81 -7.57 -0.48
N ARG A 172 -14.76 -8.47 -0.71
CA ARG A 172 -16.19 -8.13 -0.86
C ARG A 172 -16.79 -7.51 0.39
N LEU A 173 -16.18 -7.68 1.57
CA LEU A 173 -16.62 -7.00 2.79
C LEU A 173 -16.43 -5.48 2.73
N GLY A 174 -15.48 -5.00 1.92
CA GLY A 174 -15.16 -3.58 1.80
C GLY A 174 -14.64 -2.93 3.09
N ILE A 175 -14.01 -3.72 3.98
CA ILE A 175 -13.47 -3.23 5.26
C ILE A 175 -11.94 -3.19 5.21
N ASN A 176 -11.40 -1.97 5.18
CA ASN A 176 -9.97 -1.75 4.94
C ASN A 176 -9.07 -2.02 6.16
N ALA A 177 -9.62 -2.13 7.37
CA ALA A 177 -8.80 -2.15 8.58
C ALA A 177 -7.86 -3.37 8.66
N ALA A 178 -8.36 -4.54 8.27
CA ALA A 178 -7.60 -5.79 8.33
C ALA A 178 -6.58 -5.94 7.19
N ARG A 179 -6.46 -4.94 6.29
CA ARG A 179 -5.41 -4.93 5.26
C ARG A 179 -4.01 -5.08 5.87
N LEU A 180 -3.78 -4.45 7.02
CA LEU A 180 -2.51 -4.51 7.76
C LEU A 180 -2.14 -5.94 8.15
N LEU A 181 -3.09 -6.70 8.71
CA LEU A 181 -2.86 -8.10 9.09
C LEU A 181 -2.65 -8.98 7.87
N LEU A 182 -3.43 -8.78 6.80
CA LEU A 182 -3.29 -9.59 5.59
C LEU A 182 -1.92 -9.40 4.91
N MET A 183 -1.40 -8.17 4.91
CA MET A 183 -0.05 -7.89 4.43
C MET A 183 1.00 -8.62 5.28
N GLU A 184 0.87 -8.59 6.61
CA GLU A 184 1.77 -9.33 7.51
C GLU A 184 1.68 -10.84 7.29
N PHE A 185 0.48 -11.39 7.14
CA PHE A 185 0.28 -12.82 6.87
C PHE A 185 0.93 -13.23 5.55
N CYS A 186 0.85 -12.39 4.52
CA CYS A 186 1.51 -12.64 3.25
C CYS A 186 3.04 -12.64 3.38
N ALA A 187 3.60 -11.72 4.19
CA ALA A 187 5.04 -11.70 4.47
C ALA A 187 5.51 -12.97 5.17
N GLN A 188 4.76 -13.46 6.17
CA GLN A 188 5.06 -14.72 6.87
C GLN A 188 4.86 -15.94 5.95
N HIS A 189 3.87 -15.91 5.07
CA HIS A 189 3.67 -16.97 4.08
C HIS A 189 4.85 -17.06 3.10
N ASP A 190 5.30 -15.92 2.56
CA ASP A 190 6.45 -15.85 1.66
C ASP A 190 7.76 -16.25 2.38
N ALA A 191 7.85 -16.03 3.70
CA ALA A 191 8.94 -16.49 4.55
C ALA A 191 8.85 -17.98 4.96
N TYR A 192 7.83 -18.71 4.51
CA TYR A 192 7.55 -20.11 4.84
C TYR A 192 7.29 -20.37 6.34
N THR A 193 6.92 -19.34 7.11
CA THR A 193 6.57 -19.46 8.54
C THR A 193 5.07 -19.64 8.77
N LEU A 194 4.23 -19.33 7.76
CA LEU A 194 2.79 -19.56 7.76
C LEU A 194 2.42 -20.45 6.57
N VAL A 195 1.87 -21.64 6.80
CA VAL A 195 1.47 -22.52 5.70
C VAL A 195 0.15 -22.07 5.07
N LYS A 196 -0.09 -22.47 3.82
CA LYS A 196 -1.25 -22.02 3.03
C LYS A 196 -2.59 -22.24 3.73
N ASP A 197 -2.81 -23.43 4.29
CA ASP A 197 -4.08 -23.79 4.93
C ASP A 197 -4.36 -22.92 6.17
N GLU A 198 -3.31 -22.62 6.94
CA GLU A 198 -3.37 -21.72 8.09
C GLU A 198 -3.66 -20.28 7.65
N PHE A 199 -3.03 -19.82 6.57
CA PHE A 199 -3.29 -18.49 6.01
C PHE A 199 -4.76 -18.36 5.57
N ILE A 200 -5.29 -19.34 4.83
CA ILE A 200 -6.70 -19.37 4.45
C ILE A 200 -7.61 -19.40 5.70
N GLY A 201 -7.22 -20.17 6.72
CA GLY A 201 -7.91 -20.19 8.01
C GLY A 201 -7.98 -18.81 8.68
N LEU A 202 -6.87 -18.08 8.70
CA LEU A 202 -6.77 -16.73 9.24
C LEU A 202 -7.62 -15.73 8.44
N ILE A 203 -7.62 -15.80 7.10
CA ILE A 203 -8.47 -14.96 6.25
C ILE A 203 -9.95 -15.18 6.60
N ARG A 204 -10.40 -16.44 6.69
CA ARG A 204 -11.78 -16.78 7.05
C ARG A 204 -12.15 -16.33 8.46
N MET A 205 -11.21 -16.40 9.40
CA MET A 205 -11.41 -15.91 10.77
C MET A 205 -11.62 -14.40 10.79
N LEU A 206 -10.78 -13.63 10.07
CA LEU A 206 -10.93 -12.18 9.92
C LEU A 206 -12.23 -11.80 9.20
N GLU A 207 -12.59 -12.55 8.14
CA GLU A 207 -13.85 -12.37 7.41
C GLU A 207 -15.04 -12.53 8.35
N SER A 208 -15.09 -13.63 9.11
CA SER A 208 -16.15 -13.91 10.10
C SER A 208 -16.21 -12.83 11.17
N PHE A 209 -15.06 -12.46 11.74
CA PHE A 209 -14.94 -11.39 12.75
C PHE A 209 -15.55 -10.07 12.24
N LEU A 210 -15.10 -9.60 11.08
CA LEU A 210 -15.52 -8.31 10.53
C LEU A 210 -16.99 -8.33 10.08
N PHE A 211 -17.42 -9.42 9.45
CA PHE A 211 -18.81 -9.58 9.03
C PHE A 211 -19.77 -9.55 10.23
N ARG A 212 -19.47 -10.34 11.27
CA ARG A 212 -20.28 -10.39 12.49
C ARG A 212 -20.35 -9.03 13.18
N ARG A 213 -19.21 -8.34 13.30
CA ARG A 213 -19.18 -6.97 13.83
C ARG A 213 -20.07 -6.04 13.04
N SER A 214 -20.02 -6.12 11.71
CA SER A 214 -20.90 -5.33 10.86
C SER A 214 -22.37 -5.67 11.10
N ALA A 215 -22.75 -6.95 11.12
CA ALA A 215 -24.13 -7.38 11.36
C ALA A 215 -24.65 -6.94 12.76
N CYS A 216 -23.83 -7.06 13.79
CA CYS A 216 -24.10 -6.56 15.14
C CYS A 216 -23.95 -5.03 15.26
N GLY A 217 -23.70 -4.34 14.14
CA GLY A 217 -23.37 -2.93 14.00
C GLY A 217 -22.45 -2.33 15.05
N ARG A 218 -21.37 -3.05 15.31
CA ARG A 218 -20.18 -2.53 15.98
C ARG A 218 -19.36 -1.70 14.99
N LEU A 219 -18.85 -0.57 15.46
CA LEU A 219 -18.05 0.35 14.63
C LEU A 219 -16.70 -0.27 14.27
N THR A 220 -16.13 0.16 13.14
CA THR A 220 -14.74 -0.16 12.75
C THR A 220 -13.74 0.84 13.32
N THR A 221 -14.21 1.85 14.06
CA THR A 221 -13.38 2.86 14.72
C THR A 221 -12.33 2.20 15.61
N GLY A 222 -11.07 2.57 15.43
CA GLY A 222 -9.94 2.04 16.19
C GLY A 222 -9.39 0.70 15.72
N LEU A 223 -10.01 0.03 14.73
CA LEU A 223 -9.50 -1.26 14.23
C LEU A 223 -8.14 -1.13 13.55
N ASN A 224 -7.87 -0.06 12.79
CA ASN A 224 -6.54 0.13 12.19
C ASN A 224 -5.43 0.18 13.25
N HIS A 225 -5.66 0.93 14.33
CA HIS A 225 -4.71 1.03 15.42
C HIS A 225 -4.53 -0.32 16.15
N TYR A 226 -5.65 -1.01 16.42
CA TYR A 226 -5.61 -2.33 17.04
C TYR A 226 -4.83 -3.34 16.17
N PHE A 227 -5.13 -3.40 14.87
CA PHE A 227 -4.47 -4.31 13.94
C PHE A 227 -3.01 -3.95 13.66
N SER A 228 -2.66 -2.66 13.59
CA SER A 228 -1.26 -2.23 13.52
C SER A 228 -0.49 -2.65 14.78
N SER A 229 -1.09 -2.50 15.97
CA SER A 229 -0.44 -2.95 17.21
C SER A 229 -0.28 -4.47 17.25
N LEU A 230 -1.28 -5.20 16.75
CA LEU A 230 -1.27 -6.65 16.70
C LEU A 230 -0.26 -7.19 15.69
N SER A 231 -0.15 -6.61 14.49
CA SER A 231 0.78 -7.07 13.45
C SER A 231 2.22 -7.15 13.94
N LYS A 232 2.65 -6.19 14.76
CA LYS A 232 3.98 -6.16 15.38
C LYS A 232 4.23 -7.25 16.41
N GLN A 233 3.18 -7.73 17.09
CA GLN A 233 3.33 -8.84 18.04
C GLN A 233 3.61 -10.17 17.32
N LEU A 234 3.25 -10.26 16.03
CA LEU A 234 3.37 -11.47 15.22
C LEU A 234 4.81 -11.76 14.79
N GLU A 235 5.71 -10.77 14.80
CA GLU A 235 7.12 -10.94 14.39
C GLU A 235 7.90 -11.97 15.24
N SER A 236 7.38 -12.39 16.39
CA SER A 236 8.08 -13.24 17.36
C SER A 236 7.26 -14.41 17.93
N GLN A 237 6.07 -14.70 17.38
CA GLN A 237 5.12 -15.67 17.94
C GLN A 237 4.52 -16.57 16.86
N ASP A 238 3.89 -17.66 17.30
CA ASP A 238 2.97 -18.41 16.44
C ASP A 238 1.80 -17.49 16.05
N ILE A 239 1.72 -17.18 14.76
CA ILE A 239 0.78 -16.21 14.23
C ILE A 239 -0.67 -16.66 14.39
N VAL A 240 -0.94 -17.96 14.28
CA VAL A 240 -2.30 -18.51 14.36
C VAL A 240 -2.81 -18.40 15.79
N GLU A 241 -1.99 -18.85 16.75
CA GLU A 241 -2.32 -18.75 18.17
C GLU A 241 -2.46 -17.29 18.62
N CYS A 242 -1.55 -16.41 18.19
CA CYS A 242 -1.57 -15.00 18.57
C CYS A 242 -2.83 -14.30 18.07
N ILE A 243 -3.23 -14.51 16.81
CA ILE A 243 -4.45 -13.93 16.24
C ILE A 243 -5.69 -14.51 16.93
N ALA A 244 -5.75 -15.83 17.12
CA ALA A 244 -6.89 -16.48 17.77
C ALA A 244 -7.08 -15.94 19.19
N ALA A 245 -6.02 -15.84 19.99
CA ALA A 245 -6.07 -15.29 21.34
C ALA A 245 -6.53 -13.83 21.33
N ASN A 246 -6.00 -13.01 20.42
CA ASN A 246 -6.30 -11.59 20.36
C ASN A 246 -7.71 -11.29 19.85
N LEU A 247 -8.31 -12.12 19.00
CA LEU A 247 -9.68 -11.89 18.51
C LEU A 247 -10.74 -12.60 19.35
N LEU A 248 -10.49 -13.83 19.81
CA LEU A 248 -11.52 -14.67 20.43
C LEU A 248 -11.65 -14.49 21.95
N LEU A 249 -10.60 -14.00 22.63
CA LEU A 249 -10.58 -13.90 24.09
C LEU A 249 -10.90 -12.48 24.61
N GLN A 250 -11.41 -11.60 23.76
CA GLN A 250 -11.70 -10.22 24.13
C GLN A 250 -13.06 -10.10 24.81
N ASP A 251 -13.14 -9.25 25.84
CA ASP A 251 -14.42 -8.90 26.46
C ASP A 251 -15.31 -8.08 25.52
N GLU A 252 -16.63 -8.12 25.74
CA GLU A 252 -17.63 -7.41 24.94
C GLU A 252 -17.43 -5.89 24.82
N ASN A 253 -16.73 -5.30 25.78
CA ASN A 253 -16.45 -3.87 25.87
C ASN A 253 -15.16 -3.47 25.13
N LYS A 254 -14.39 -4.43 24.61
CA LYS A 254 -13.12 -4.16 23.93
C LYS A 254 -13.33 -3.86 22.44
N THR A 255 -12.42 -3.06 21.88
CA THR A 255 -12.40 -2.69 20.46
C THR A 255 -12.44 -3.93 19.56
N ALA A 256 -11.70 -4.97 19.92
CA ALA A 256 -11.56 -6.21 19.16
C ALA A 256 -12.52 -7.33 19.59
N TYR A 257 -13.63 -7.01 20.26
CA TYR A 257 -14.63 -8.03 20.59
C TYR A 257 -15.16 -8.74 19.33
N PHE A 258 -15.11 -10.06 19.37
CA PHE A 258 -15.69 -10.98 18.40
C PHE A 258 -17.10 -11.39 18.86
N PRO A 259 -18.18 -11.00 18.15
CA PRO A 259 -19.54 -11.39 18.49
C PRO A 259 -19.76 -12.91 18.51
N THR A 260 -20.28 -13.42 19.63
CA THR A 260 -20.67 -14.84 19.77
C THR A 260 -21.81 -15.21 18.82
N ASP A 261 -22.02 -16.50 18.59
CA ASP A 261 -23.11 -17.00 17.75
C ASP A 261 -24.48 -16.52 18.24
N ALA A 262 -24.76 -16.65 19.54
CA ALA A 262 -26.03 -16.23 20.12
C ALA A 262 -26.30 -14.73 19.91
N TYR A 263 -25.30 -13.88 20.16
CA TYR A 263 -25.45 -12.44 19.97
C TYR A 263 -25.55 -12.05 18.49
N PHE A 264 -24.78 -12.71 17.62
CA PHE A 264 -24.89 -12.52 16.18
C PHE A 264 -26.27 -12.89 15.65
N GLU A 265 -26.79 -14.06 16.01
CA GLU A 265 -28.12 -14.51 15.57
C GLU A 265 -29.24 -13.56 16.00
N GLU A 266 -29.18 -13.09 17.24
CA GLU A 266 -30.14 -12.13 17.77
C GLU A 266 -30.11 -10.82 16.96
N GLN A 267 -28.92 -10.24 16.79
CA GLN A 267 -28.76 -8.97 16.07
C GLN A 267 -29.07 -9.10 14.58
N PHE A 268 -28.72 -10.24 13.96
CA PHE A 268 -28.97 -10.50 12.54
C PHE A 268 -30.48 -10.58 12.23
N LYS A 269 -31.28 -11.15 13.15
CA LYS A 269 -32.74 -11.20 13.04
C LYS A 269 -33.40 -9.83 13.30
N ALA A 270 -32.82 -9.04 14.19
CA ALA A 270 -33.42 -7.79 14.65
C ALA A 270 -33.06 -6.56 13.80
N ARG A 271 -31.88 -6.56 13.16
CA ARG A 271 -31.38 -5.38 12.43
C ARG A 271 -31.70 -5.43 10.96
N ASP A 272 -31.90 -4.26 10.37
CA ASP A 272 -32.03 -4.07 8.93
C ASP A 272 -30.68 -4.25 8.22
N CYS A 273 -30.31 -5.51 8.05
CA CYS A 273 -29.11 -5.90 7.31
C CYS A 273 -29.25 -5.55 5.82
N TYR A 274 -30.45 -5.58 5.26
CA TYR A 274 -30.67 -5.32 3.84
C TYR A 274 -30.19 -3.92 3.47
N ASN A 275 -30.71 -2.88 4.12
CA ASN A 275 -30.28 -1.50 3.82
C ASN A 275 -28.84 -1.24 4.24
N ARG A 276 -28.34 -1.93 5.28
CA ARG A 276 -26.95 -1.79 5.74
C ARG A 276 -25.92 -2.29 4.73
N PHE A 277 -26.21 -3.38 4.02
CA PHE A 277 -25.28 -4.00 3.07
C PHE A 277 -25.55 -3.63 1.61
N ARG A 278 -26.75 -3.13 1.28
CA ARG A 278 -27.16 -2.75 -0.07
C ARG A 278 -26.21 -1.76 -0.76
N ASP A 279 -25.72 -0.74 -0.05
CA ASP A 279 -24.86 0.31 -0.64
C ASP A 279 -23.37 -0.06 -0.70
N LYS A 280 -23.00 -1.27 -0.23
CA LYS A 280 -21.62 -1.80 -0.27
C LYS A 280 -21.40 -2.85 -1.36
N CYS A 281 -22.46 -3.28 -2.03
CA CYS A 281 -22.42 -4.23 -3.14
C CYS A 281 -22.65 -3.48 -4.47
N VAL A 282 -21.70 -2.62 -4.85
CA VAL A 282 -21.60 -2.06 -6.21
C VAL A 282 -20.14 -2.09 -6.62
#